data_AF-A0A1H9Q628-F1
#
_entry.id   AF-A0A1H9Q628-F1
#
_cell.length_a   1.000
_cell.length_b   1.000
_cell.length_c   1.000
_cell.angle_alpha   90.00
_cell.angle_beta   90.00
_cell.angle_gamma   90.00
#
_symmetry.space_group_name_H-M   'P 1'
#
loop_
_entity.id
_entity.type
_entity.pdbx_description
1 polymer ?
#
loop_
_entity_poly.entity_id
_entity_poly.type
_entity_poly.pdbx_seq_one_letter_code
_entity_poly.pdbx_strand_id
1 'polypeptide(L)'
;MGAYDGDRSHALSPLGFHGITPETVSTTHYFWSMATNITQGDIPDLVFEQTARTFKEDQIVLEMQQRRIAREPGRPMLDIASDVGGRQTRQFIQRLFRVQREEETAAV
;
A
#
# COMPACT_ATOMS: atom_id res chain seq x y z
N MET A 1 -4.69 -9.46 -16.11
CA MET A 1 -5.42 -8.67 -17.11
C MET A 1 -5.24 -9.34 -18.46
N GLY A 2 -6.26 -9.40 -19.32
CA GLY A 2 -6.07 -9.79 -20.73
C GLY A 2 -6.22 -11.26 -21.11
N ALA A 3 -7.02 -12.06 -20.40
CA ALA A 3 -7.35 -13.44 -20.81
C ALA A 3 -8.87 -13.65 -20.74
N TYR A 4 -9.61 -13.09 -21.70
CA TYR A 4 -11.08 -13.19 -21.75
C TYR A 4 -11.55 -14.64 -21.99
N ASP A 5 -10.74 -15.44 -22.70
CA ASP A 5 -11.05 -16.84 -23.04
C ASP A 5 -10.36 -17.86 -22.13
N GLY A 6 -9.75 -17.40 -21.03
CA GLY A 6 -9.07 -18.28 -20.06
C GLY A 6 -7.65 -18.72 -20.44
N ASP A 7 -7.23 -18.53 -21.70
CA ASP A 7 -5.83 -18.72 -22.08
C ASP A 7 -4.96 -17.57 -21.55
N ARG A 8 -4.00 -17.92 -20.68
CA ARG A 8 -3.06 -16.97 -20.06
C ARG A 8 -1.67 -17.01 -20.66
N SER A 9 -1.46 -17.77 -21.75
CA SER A 9 -0.17 -17.90 -22.46
C SER A 9 0.43 -16.55 -22.84
N HIS A 10 -0.40 -15.55 -23.14
CA HIS A 10 0.00 -14.18 -23.48
C HIS A 10 -0.44 -13.13 -22.45
N ALA A 11 -0.95 -13.55 -21.28
CA ALA A 11 -1.45 -12.62 -20.30
C ALA A 11 -0.32 -11.94 -19.51
N LEU A 12 -0.35 -10.61 -19.46
CA LEU A 12 0.47 -9.84 -18.53
C LEU A 12 0.03 -10.15 -17.09
N SER A 13 0.94 -10.70 -16.31
CA SER A 13 0.76 -11.09 -14.91
C SER A 13 1.81 -10.37 -14.05
N PRO A 14 1.60 -9.07 -13.75
CA PRO A 14 2.51 -8.35 -12.88
C PRO A 14 2.26 -8.73 -11.42
N LEU A 15 3.33 -8.86 -10.66
CA LEU A 15 3.30 -9.02 -9.21
C LEU A 15 3.95 -7.80 -8.57
N GLY A 16 3.14 -7.01 -7.86
CA GLY A 16 3.62 -5.85 -7.10
C GLY A 16 3.88 -6.20 -5.64
N PHE A 17 5.01 -5.74 -5.12
CA PHE A 17 5.28 -5.70 -3.69
C PHE A 17 5.22 -4.25 -3.20
N HIS A 18 4.58 -4.05 -2.05
CA HIS A 18 4.46 -2.76 -1.37
C HIS A 18 4.72 -2.98 0.12
N GLY A 19 5.81 -2.39 0.62
CA GLY A 19 6.25 -2.49 2.01
C GLY A 19 6.39 -1.11 2.64
N ILE A 20 5.82 -0.93 3.83
CA ILE A 20 5.78 0.35 4.54
C ILE A 20 6.39 0.16 5.92
N THR A 21 7.40 0.98 6.25
CA THR A 21 8.08 0.96 7.56
C THR A 21 8.09 2.38 8.14
N PRO A 22 7.44 2.60 9.30
CA PRO A 22 7.46 3.89 9.97
C PRO A 22 8.89 4.36 10.28
N GLU A 23 9.19 5.63 10.01
CA GLU A 23 10.46 6.27 10.40
C GLU A 23 10.23 7.18 11.61
N THR A 24 9.17 8.00 11.54
CA THR A 24 8.69 8.85 12.64
C THR A 24 7.17 8.70 12.79
N VAL A 25 6.57 9.51 13.66
CA VAL A 25 5.10 9.58 13.79
C VAL A 25 4.43 10.08 12.50
N SER A 26 5.12 10.84 11.65
CA SER A 26 4.56 11.47 10.45
C SER A 26 5.31 11.16 9.15
N THR A 27 6.35 10.34 9.20
CA THR A 27 7.15 9.93 8.02
C THR A 27 7.32 8.41 7.98
N THR A 28 7.47 7.87 6.78
CA THR A 28 7.64 6.43 6.55
C THR A 28 8.59 6.21 5.39
N HIS A 29 9.29 5.07 5.42
CA HIS A 29 9.88 4.50 4.23
C HIS A 29 8.82 3.67 3.50
N TYR A 30 8.71 3.84 2.18
CA TYR A 30 7.78 3.08 1.34
C TYR A 30 8.59 2.42 0.22
N PHE A 31 8.79 1.12 0.38
CA PHE A 31 9.46 0.23 -0.58
C PHE A 31 8.42 -0.35 -1.55
N TRP A 32 8.75 -0.35 -2.83
CA TRP A 32 7.93 -1.02 -3.84
C TRP A 32 8.82 -1.76 -4.83
N SER A 33 8.28 -2.83 -5.41
CA SER A 33 8.89 -3.49 -6.55
C SER A 33 7.83 -4.10 -7.45
N MET A 34 8.18 -4.30 -8.71
CA MET A 34 7.31 -4.92 -9.70
C MET A 34 8.06 -6.05 -10.38
N ALA A 35 7.46 -7.22 -10.39
CA ALA A 35 7.87 -8.33 -11.23
C ALA A 35 6.87 -8.49 -12.38
N THR A 36 7.38 -8.79 -13.57
CA THR A 36 6.57 -9.08 -14.76
C THR A 36 7.01 -10.41 -15.37
N ASN A 37 6.05 -11.17 -15.90
CA ASN A 37 6.31 -12.40 -16.63
C ASN A 37 6.69 -12.16 -18.10
N ILE A 38 6.58 -10.92 -18.60
CA ILE A 38 6.99 -10.54 -19.96
C ILE A 38 8.36 -9.87 -19.89
N THR A 39 9.38 -10.55 -20.41
CA THR A 39 10.79 -10.11 -20.39
C THR A 39 11.34 -9.74 -21.76
N GLN A 40 10.48 -9.70 -22.78
CA GLN A 40 10.87 -9.40 -24.14
C GLN A 40 11.03 -7.88 -24.35
N GLY A 41 12.12 -7.49 -25.00
CA GLY A 41 12.35 -6.10 -25.41
C GLY A 41 12.46 -5.14 -24.23
N ASP A 42 11.88 -3.96 -24.40
CA ASP A 42 11.83 -2.85 -23.44
C ASP A 42 10.62 -2.91 -22.49
N ILE A 43 9.81 -3.97 -22.57
CA ILE A 43 8.59 -4.11 -21.77
C ILE A 43 8.86 -4.06 -20.24
N PRO A 44 9.90 -4.73 -19.70
CA PRO A 44 10.21 -4.63 -18.27
C PRO A 44 10.49 -3.20 -17.83
N ASP A 45 11.24 -2.44 -18.62
CA ASP A 45 11.58 -1.05 -18.33
C ASP A 45 10.34 -0.17 -18.40
N LEU A 46 9.48 -0.37 -19.40
CA LEU A 46 8.20 0.34 -19.51
C LEU A 46 7.30 0.07 -18.30
N VAL A 47 7.18 -1.18 -17.86
CA VAL A 47 6.40 -1.56 -16.66
C VAL A 47 6.97 -0.88 -15.42
N PHE A 48 8.30 -0.86 -15.28
CA PHE A 48 8.96 -0.19 -14.18
C PHE A 48 8.69 1.32 -14.18
N GLU A 49 8.91 1.99 -15.31
CA GLU A 49 8.72 3.44 -15.46
C GLU A 49 7.27 3.87 -15.20
N GLN A 50 6.31 3.11 -15.73
CA GLN A 50 4.88 3.38 -15.50
C GLN A 50 4.53 3.22 -14.02
N THR A 51 5.02 2.16 -13.36
CA THR A 51 4.77 1.95 -11.93
C THR A 51 5.42 3.06 -11.10
N ALA A 52 6.67 3.44 -11.41
CA ALA A 52 7.36 4.52 -10.72
C ALA A 52 6.59 5.85 -10.82
N ARG A 53 5.98 6.13 -11.98
CA ARG A 53 5.15 7.31 -12.18
C ARG A 53 3.90 7.28 -11.30
N THR A 54 3.14 6.19 -11.34
CA THR A 54 1.93 6.02 -10.50
C THR A 54 2.27 6.14 -9.02
N PHE A 55 3.37 5.52 -8.58
CA PHE A 55 3.83 5.62 -7.20
C PHE A 55 4.12 7.07 -6.79
N LYS A 56 4.66 7.88 -7.71
CA LYS A 56 4.92 9.30 -7.43
C LYS A 56 3.63 10.10 -7.26
N GLU A 57 2.59 9.77 -8.03
CA GLU A 57 1.26 10.36 -7.88
C GLU A 57 0.66 10.00 -6.52
N ASP A 58 0.76 8.74 -6.11
CA ASP A 58 0.29 8.27 -4.80
C ASP A 58 0.98 9.00 -3.64
N GLN A 59 2.29 9.21 -3.72
CA GLN A 59 3.06 9.96 -2.71
C GLN A 59 2.45 11.36 -2.48
N ILE A 60 2.12 12.05 -3.56
CA ILE A 60 1.55 13.42 -3.49
C ILE A 60 0.21 13.40 -2.75
N VAL A 61 -0.66 12.42 -3.02
CA VAL A 61 -1.95 12.28 -2.35
C VAL A 61 -1.78 11.94 -0.87
N LEU A 62 -0.88 11.01 -0.52
CA LEU A 62 -0.61 10.62 0.85
C LEU A 62 -0.09 11.78 1.69
N GLU A 63 0.83 12.59 1.14
CA GLU A 63 1.34 13.78 1.83
C GLU A 63 0.23 14.82 2.07
N MET A 64 -0.67 15.00 1.10
CA MET A 64 -1.83 15.88 1.27
C MET A 64 -2.80 15.37 2.35
N GLN A 65 -3.05 14.07 2.40
CA GLN A 65 -3.85 13.44 3.45
C GLN A 65 -3.21 13.63 4.83
N GLN A 66 -1.89 13.41 4.96
CA GLN A 66 -1.16 13.61 6.20
C GLN A 66 -1.24 15.08 6.68
N ARG A 67 -1.08 16.05 5.77
CA ARG A 67 -1.26 17.49 6.10
C ARG A 67 -2.67 17.79 6.59
N ARG A 68 -3.70 17.15 6.01
CA ARG A 68 -5.10 17.30 6.44
C ARG A 68 -5.33 16.72 7.83
N ILE A 69 -4.82 15.52 8.10
CA ILE A 69 -4.91 14.86 9.41
C ILE A 69 -4.22 15.70 10.47
N ALA A 70 -3.02 16.22 10.18
CA ALA A 70 -2.26 17.05 11.12
C ALA A 70 -2.98 18.37 11.48
N ARG A 71 -3.76 18.94 10.56
CA ARG A 71 -4.55 20.17 10.83
C ARG A 71 -5.76 19.92 11.72
N GLU A 72 -6.36 18.73 11.67
CA GLU A 72 -7.60 18.41 12.37
C GLU A 72 -7.55 16.98 12.96
N PRO A 73 -6.67 16.71 13.95
CA PRO A 73 -6.38 15.35 14.41
C PRO A 73 -7.57 14.64 15.07
N GLY A 74 -8.54 15.38 15.59
CA GLY A 74 -9.75 14.84 16.20
C GLY A 74 -10.89 14.54 15.22
N ARG A 75 -10.73 14.87 13.93
CA ARG A 75 -11.80 14.67 12.95
C ARG A 75 -11.90 13.19 12.56
N PRO A 76 -13.07 12.55 12.67
CA PRO A 76 -13.22 11.14 12.30
C PRO A 76 -13.03 10.95 10.78
N MET A 77 -12.43 9.82 10.39
CA MET A 77 -12.42 9.39 9.00
C MET A 77 -13.81 8.90 8.61
N LEU A 78 -14.32 9.39 7.49
CA LEU A 78 -15.57 8.94 6.89
C LEU A 78 -15.23 7.91 5.80
N ASP A 79 -15.55 6.66 6.07
CA ASP A 79 -15.31 5.57 5.12
C ASP A 79 -16.45 5.48 4.09
N ILE A 80 -16.11 5.29 2.81
CA ILE A 80 -17.03 4.98 1.72
C ILE A 80 -17.02 3.47 1.37
N ALA A 81 -17.83 3.06 0.39
CA ALA A 81 -17.97 1.66 0.00
C ALA A 81 -16.62 1.00 -0.39
N SER A 82 -15.70 1.75 -0.99
CA SER A 82 -14.38 1.25 -1.41
C SER A 82 -13.38 1.11 -0.25
N ASP A 83 -13.67 1.66 0.93
CA ASP A 83 -12.70 1.73 2.04
C ASP A 83 -12.69 0.49 2.94
N VAL A 84 -13.44 -0.56 2.60
CA VAL A 84 -13.56 -1.78 3.42
C VAL A 84 -12.19 -2.38 3.74
N GLY A 85 -11.29 -2.45 2.75
CA GLY A 85 -9.93 -2.96 2.95
C GLY A 85 -9.13 -2.12 3.95
N GLY A 86 -9.11 -0.80 3.77
CA GLY A 86 -8.42 0.12 4.68
C GLY A 86 -8.97 0.06 6.11
N ARG A 87 -10.30 -0.02 6.25
CA ARG A 87 -10.98 -0.16 7.55
C ARG A 87 -10.56 -1.45 8.26
N GLN A 88 -10.59 -2.58 7.57
CA GLN A 88 -10.20 -3.88 8.13
C GLN A 88 -8.72 -3.90 8.55
N THR A 89 -7.83 -3.32 7.74
CA THR A 89 -6.40 -3.19 8.08
C THR A 89 -6.20 -2.38 9.35
N ARG A 90 -6.89 -1.24 9.52
CA ARG A 90 -6.83 -0.44 10.75
C ARG A 90 -7.27 -1.25 11.97
N GLN A 91 -8.37 -2.01 11.86
CA GLN A 91 -8.85 -2.86 12.95
C GLN A 91 -7.85 -3.97 13.31
N PHE A 92 -7.23 -4.59 12.30
CA PHE A 92 -6.21 -5.61 12.50
C PHE A 92 -4.98 -5.05 13.23
N ILE A 93 -4.46 -3.89 12.80
CA ILE A 93 -3.33 -3.23 13.46
C ILE A 93 -3.65 -2.89 14.93
N GLN A 94 -4.86 -2.37 15.20
CA GLN A 94 -5.29 -2.09 16.58
C GLN A 94 -5.34 -3.35 17.45
N ARG A 95 -5.74 -4.49 16.89
CA ARG A 95 -5.67 -5.77 17.59
C ARG A 95 -4.24 -6.17 17.91
N LEU A 96 -3.30 -6.03 16.97
CA LEU A 96 -1.88 -6.33 17.22
C LEU A 96 -1.31 -5.46 18.34
N PHE A 97 -1.60 -4.16 18.33
CA PHE A 97 -1.15 -3.27 19.42
C PHE A 97 -1.73 -3.64 20.78
N ARG A 98 -2.97 -4.15 20.83
CA ARG A 98 -3.54 -4.64 22.09
C ARG A 98 -2.78 -5.85 22.61
N VAL A 99 -2.53 -6.84 21.74
CA VAL A 99 -1.78 -8.05 22.10
C VAL A 99 -0.37 -7.67 22.60
N GLN A 100 0.35 -6.81 21.87
CA GLN A 100 1.68 -6.37 22.27
C GLN A 100 1.68 -5.72 23.67
N ARG A 101 0.71 -4.83 23.97
CA ARG A 101 0.61 -4.20 25.30
C ARG A 101 0.30 -5.18 26.42
N GLU A 102 -0.52 -6.19 26.15
CA GLU A 102 -0.83 -7.26 27.12
C GLU A 102 0.42 -8.10 27.42
N GLU A 103 1.21 -8.44 26.40
CA GLU A 103 2.50 -9.14 26.54
C GLU A 103 3.53 -8.31 27.32
N GLU A 104 3.65 -7.02 27.01
CA GLU A 104 4.53 -6.09 27.75
C GLU A 104 4.12 -5.98 29.22
N THR A 105 2.82 -5.89 29.52
CA THR A 105 2.31 -5.81 30.90
C THR A 105 2.55 -7.11 31.67
N ALA A 106 2.46 -8.27 31.02
CA ALA A 106 2.72 -9.57 31.64
C ALA A 106 4.21 -9.84 31.89
N ALA A 107 5.10 -9.11 31.22
CA ALA A 107 6.55 -9.23 31.36
C ALA A 107 7.16 -8.31 32.45
N VAL A 108 6.37 -7.40 33.03
CA VAL A 108 6.74 -6.51 34.15
C VAL A 108 6.27 -7.11 35.48
#